data_AF-A0A2D8U5P4-F1
#
_entry.id   AF-A0A2D8U5P4-F1
#
_cell.length_a   1.000
_cell.length_b   1.000
_cell.length_c   1.000
_cell.angle_alpha   90.00
_cell.angle_beta   90.00
_cell.angle_gamma   90.00
#
_symmetry.space_group_name_H-M   'P 1'
#
loop_
_entity.id
_entity.type
_entity.pdbx_description
1 polymer ?
#
loop_
_entity_poly.entity_id
_entity_poly.type
_entity_poly.pdbx_seq_one_letter_code
_entity_poly.pdbx_strand_id
1 'polypeptide(L)'
;MNDLFQTKVREEKPVAMVRVQLPDINDFKFKRVELVGSFYRVIPKTGKEVGFLRCLQKNMDLFVPESGNGLLVSAKLIDQLA
;
A
#
# COMPACT_ATOMS: atom_id res chain seq x y z
N MET A 1 -16.32 13.53 -11.73
CA MET A 1 -15.61 13.04 -10.54
C MET A 1 -14.14 12.99 -10.88
N ASN A 2 -13.28 13.69 -10.14
CA ASN A 2 -11.83 13.61 -10.34
C ASN A 2 -11.30 12.46 -9.49
N ASP A 3 -10.79 11.43 -10.15
CA ASP A 3 -10.08 10.33 -9.49
C ASP A 3 -8.92 10.90 -8.65
N LEU A 4 -8.77 10.41 -7.42
CA LEU A 4 -7.76 10.93 -6.49
C LEU A 4 -6.34 10.70 -7.01
N PHE A 5 -6.11 9.57 -7.67
CA PHE A 5 -4.81 9.17 -8.20
C PHE A 5 -4.80 9.29 -9.72
N GLN A 6 -3.82 10.02 -10.26
CA GLN A 6 -3.59 10.08 -11.70
C GLN A 6 -3.15 8.73 -12.29
N THR A 7 -2.54 7.87 -11.48
CA THR A 7 -2.10 6.54 -11.90
C THR A 7 -2.36 5.53 -10.80
N LYS A 8 -3.32 4.63 -11.07
CA LYS A 8 -3.60 3.45 -10.25
C LYS A 8 -3.79 2.25 -11.16
N VAL A 9 -3.27 1.10 -10.74
CA VAL A 9 -3.44 -0.17 -11.45
C VAL A 9 -4.00 -1.16 -10.45
N ARG A 10 -5.03 -1.92 -10.84
CA ARG A 10 -5.55 -2.99 -9.97
C ARG A 10 -4.49 -4.07 -9.84
N GLU A 11 -4.16 -4.42 -8.60
CA GLU A 11 -3.19 -5.48 -8.32
C GLU A 11 -3.95 -6.76 -8.00
N GLU A 12 -3.78 -7.78 -8.84
CA GLU A 12 -4.33 -9.11 -8.59
C GLU A 12 -3.36 -9.91 -7.71
N LYS A 13 -3.88 -10.53 -6.65
CA LYS A 13 -3.09 -11.27 -5.64
C LYS A 13 -1.90 -10.47 -5.07
N PRO A 14 -2.16 -9.28 -4.49
CA PRO A 14 -1.12 -8.41 -3.97
C PRO A 14 -0.30 -9.07 -2.85
N VAL A 15 1.03 -8.99 -2.96
CA VAL A 15 1.97 -9.43 -1.92
C VAL A 15 2.70 -8.22 -1.35
N ALA A 16 2.69 -8.12 -0.03
CA ALA A 16 3.33 -7.04 0.72
C ALA A 16 4.54 -7.52 1.52
N MET A 17 5.46 -6.59 1.77
CA MET A 17 6.58 -6.78 2.69
C MET A 17 6.27 -6.10 4.02
N VAL A 18 6.13 -6.91 5.06
CA VAL A 18 5.82 -6.44 6.42
C VAL A 18 7.03 -6.63 7.32
N ARG A 19 7.44 -5.56 8.01
CA ARG A 19 8.51 -5.62 9.01
C ARG A 19 8.03 -6.41 10.23
N VAL A 20 8.84 -7.37 10.67
CA VAL A 20 8.62 -8.18 11.87
C VAL A 20 9.85 -8.07 12.76
N GLN A 21 9.64 -7.78 14.04
CA GLN A 21 10.69 -7.72 15.05
C GLN A 21 11.17 -9.14 15.38
N LEU A 22 12.48 -9.34 15.49
CA LEU A 22 13.03 -10.61 15.97
C LEU A 22 12.99 -10.63 17.51
N PRO A 23 12.49 -11.70 18.16
CA PRO A 23 12.28 -11.69 19.61
C PRO A 23 13.58 -11.61 20.42
N ASP A 24 14.63 -12.26 19.92
CA ASP A 24 15.85 -12.53 20.70
C ASP A 24 17.00 -11.57 20.40
N ILE A 25 16.85 -10.72 19.38
CA ILE A 25 17.84 -9.72 18.98
C ILE A 25 17.14 -8.40 18.66
N ASN A 26 17.80 -7.27 18.95
CA ASN A 26 17.29 -5.93 18.59
C ASN A 26 17.43 -5.66 17.08
N ASP A 27 16.85 -6.54 16.27
CA ASP A 27 16.92 -6.54 14.82
C ASP A 27 15.57 -6.94 14.22
N PHE A 28 15.40 -6.74 12.92
CA PHE A 28 14.15 -6.98 12.24
C PHE A 28 14.36 -7.71 10.92
N LYS A 29 13.31 -8.40 10.47
CA LYS A 29 13.24 -8.96 9.12
C LYS A 29 11.98 -8.48 8.41
N PHE A 30 11.95 -8.63 7.10
CA PHE A 30 10.73 -8.50 6.33
C PHE A 30 10.16 -9.87 6.02
N LYS A 31 8.84 -10.00 6.19
CA LYS A 31 8.07 -11.18 5.80
C LYS A 31 7.18 -10.82 4.62
N ARG A 32 7.10 -11.74 3.64
CA ARG A 32 6.15 -11.72 2.54
C ARG A 32 4.77 -12.09 3.08
N VAL A 33 3.77 -11.26 2.80
CA VAL A 33 2.38 -11.47 3.22
C VAL A 33 1.48 -11.27 2.01
N GLU A 34 0.76 -12.33 1.63
CA GLU A 34 -0.33 -12.22 0.66
C GLU A 34 -1.48 -11.44 1.30
N LEU A 35 -1.92 -10.37 0.66
CA LEU A 35 -3.02 -9.56 1.16
C LEU A 35 -4.35 -10.12 0.63
N VAL A 36 -5.33 -10.21 1.54
CA VAL A 36 -6.69 -10.61 1.19
C VAL A 36 -7.51 -9.36 0.88
N GLY A 37 -8.15 -9.34 -0.28
CA GLY A 37 -9.02 -8.24 -0.71
C GLY A 37 -8.62 -7.66 -2.07
N SER A 38 -9.23 -6.52 -2.42
CA SER A 38 -8.91 -5.78 -3.65
C SER A 38 -8.00 -4.60 -3.34
N PHE A 39 -6.92 -4.47 -4.09
CA PHE A 39 -5.93 -3.41 -3.92
C PHE A 39 -5.61 -2.74 -5.25
N TYR A 40 -5.25 -1.47 -5.17
CA TYR A 40 -4.59 -0.76 -6.26
C TYR A 40 -3.13 -0.55 -5.91
N ARG A 41 -2.26 -0.72 -6.90
CA ARG A 41 -0.90 -0.19 -6.90
C ARG A 41 -0.93 1.24 -7.40
N VAL A 42 -0.40 2.15 -6.59
CA VAL A 42 -0.35 3.58 -6.90
C VAL A 42 1.09 4.09 -6.87
N ILE A 43 1.42 5.00 -7.78
CA ILE A 43 2.68 5.75 -7.77
C ILE A 43 2.29 7.22 -7.70
N PRO A 44 2.42 7.87 -6.53
CA PRO A 44 1.95 9.23 -6.37
C PRO A 44 2.73 10.20 -7.28
N LYS A 45 2.01 11.08 -7.97
CA LYS A 45 2.52 12.11 -8.88
C LYS A 45 2.33 13.52 -8.34
N THR A 46 1.44 13.72 -7.38
CA THR A 46 1.14 15.04 -6.82
C THR A 46 1.30 15.08 -5.31
N GLY A 47 1.52 16.29 -4.77
CA GLY A 47 1.56 16.50 -3.32
C GLY A 47 0.26 16.12 -2.61
N LYS A 48 -0.88 16.26 -3.29
CA LYS A 48 -2.20 15.83 -2.77
C LYS A 48 -2.26 14.32 -2.58
N GLU A 49 -1.79 13.55 -3.56
CA GLU A 49 -1.73 12.08 -3.48
C GLU A 49 -0.77 11.62 -2.37
N VAL A 50 0.42 12.25 -2.27
CA VAL A 50 1.35 11.98 -1.17
C VAL A 50 0.72 12.32 0.18
N GLY A 51 0.03 13.45 0.29
CA GLY A 51 -0.67 13.87 1.49
C GLY A 51 -1.70 12.85 1.94
N PHE A 52 -2.54 12.38 1.02
CA PHE A 52 -3.51 11.32 1.30
C PHE A 52 -2.83 10.04 1.80
N LEU A 53 -1.79 9.55 1.09
CA LEU A 53 -1.08 8.33 1.48
C LEU A 53 -0.45 8.44 2.88
N ARG A 54 0.01 9.63 3.27
CA ARG A 54 0.57 9.87 4.60
C ARG A 54 -0.46 9.77 5.73
N CYS A 55 -1.74 9.96 5.44
CA CYS A 55 -2.83 9.82 6.41
C CYS A 55 -3.26 8.37 6.63
N LEU A 56 -2.84 7.44 5.76
CA LEU A 56 -3.22 6.03 5.85
C LEU A 56 -2.38 5.27 6.88
N GLN A 57 -3.00 4.29 7.53
CA GLN A 57 -2.30 3.44 8.48
C GLN A 57 -1.41 2.41 7.76
N LYS A 58 -0.10 2.45 8.07
CA LYS A 58 0.88 1.51 7.50
C LYS A 58 0.57 0.08 7.94
N ASN A 59 0.76 -0.87 7.03
CA ASN A 59 0.47 -2.30 7.21
C ASN A 59 -1.01 -2.63 7.51
N MET A 60 -1.93 -1.68 7.27
CA MET A 60 -3.37 -1.90 7.37
C MET A 60 -4.09 -1.40 6.12
N ASP A 61 -3.85 -0.14 5.76
CA ASP A 61 -4.48 0.52 4.61
C ASP A 61 -3.47 0.76 3.48
N LEU A 62 -2.18 0.82 3.85
CA LEU A 62 -1.06 1.12 2.99
C LEU A 62 0.07 0.11 3.19
N PHE A 63 0.50 -0.52 2.10
CA PHE A 63 1.53 -1.56 2.13
C PHE A 63 2.62 -1.30 1.11
N VAL A 64 3.84 -1.73 1.46
CA VAL A 64 4.95 -1.77 0.52
C VAL A 64 4.83 -3.07 -0.28
N PRO A 65 4.76 -3.01 -1.62
CA PRO A 65 4.70 -4.20 -2.45
C PRO A 65 6.00 -5.00 -2.33
N GLU A 66 5.91 -6.30 -2.50
CA GLU A 66 7.08 -7.16 -2.50
C GLU A 66 8.06 -6.87 -3.64
N SER A 67 7.53 -6.50 -4.79
CA SER A 67 8.31 -6.18 -5.98
C SER A 67 7.78 -4.94 -6.69
N GLY A 68 8.67 -4.30 -7.42
CA GLY A 68 8.36 -3.12 -8.22
C GLY A 68 8.17 -1.85 -7.39
N ASN A 69 7.73 -0.80 -8.07
CA ASN A 69 7.58 0.53 -7.48
C ASN A 69 6.15 0.79 -7.00
N GLY A 70 6.01 1.85 -6.21
CA GLY A 70 4.72 2.34 -5.72
C GLY A 70 4.31 1.72 -4.39
N LEU A 71 3.03 1.87 -4.06
CA LEU A 71 2.43 1.42 -2.82
C LEU A 71 1.12 0.71 -3.12
N LEU A 72 0.79 -0.30 -2.33
CA LEU A 72 -0.48 -1.01 -2.39
C LEU A 72 -1.45 -0.34 -1.42
N VAL A 73 -2.62 0.04 -1.93
CA VAL A 73 -3.68 0.70 -1.18
C VAL A 73 -4.97 -0.08 -1.35
N SER A 74 -5.74 -0.25 -0.27
CA SER A 74 -7.03 -0.92 -0.33
C SER A 74 -7.97 -0.21 -1.33
N ALA A 75 -8.54 -0.97 -2.27
CA ALA A 75 -9.46 -0.43 -3.28
C ALA A 75 -10.67 0.24 -2.65
N LYS A 76 -11.18 -0.31 -1.55
CA LYS A 76 -12.30 0.24 -0.78
C LYS A 76 -12.08 1.71 -0.40
N LEU A 77 -10.86 2.09 -0.01
CA LEU A 77 -10.56 3.46 0.40
C LEU A 77 -10.51 4.41 -0.78
N ILE A 78 -10.04 3.94 -1.94
CA ILE A 78 -9.94 4.75 -3.15
C ILE A 78 -11.33 4.92 -3.78
N ASP A 79 -12.11 3.84 -3.84
CA ASP A 79 -13.43 3.84 -4.48
C ASP A 79 -14.46 4.64 -3.68
N GLN A 80 -14.28 4.82 -2.36
CA GLN A 80 -15.11 5.70 -1.52
C GLN A 80 -14.88 7.20 -1.77
N LEU A 81 -13.79 7.57 -2.44
CA LEU A 81 -13.39 8.96 -2.70
C LEU A 81 -13.73 9.43 -4.11
N ALA A 82 -14.17 8.52 -4.98
CA ALA A 82 -14.55 8.78 -6.36
C ALA A 82 -16.02 9.20 -6.45
#